data_AF-A0A9Q0UQF7-F1
#
_entry.id   AF-A0A9Q0UQF7-F1
#
_cell.length_a   1.000
_cell.length_b   1.000
_cell.length_c   1.000
_cell.angle_alpha   90.00
_cell.angle_beta   90.00
_cell.angle_gamma   90.00
#
_symmetry.space_group_name_H-M   'P 1'
#
loop_
_entity.id
_entity.type
_entity.pdbx_description
1 polymer ?
#
loop_
_entity_poly.entity_id
_entity_poly.type
_entity_poly.pdbx_seq_one_letter_code
_entity_poly.pdbx_strand_id
1 'polypeptide(L)'
;MIVESMEGLVKDCQAGDSLVFYFSGHGIRKLDFEGDERDGFDENICPVDFLTEGMISDNEINSLIVWPLKKDVTLHAIVDACHSGTVLDLEHVYNREQKRWEDNSPPSGKARKHTDGGLAISISACQDHEIAVDTSAFTKTMNGALTYILVYIVKKYPGLTYGNLLDLIHEELSKFNEGGCLPAKFLRKIFRNQLLQTHQISSSMPFDVYKKRFVL
;
A
#
# COMPACT_ATOMS: atom_id res chain seq x y z
N MET A 1 8.91 -13.71 13.72
CA MET A 1 9.84 -12.70 13.13
C MET A 1 9.12 -11.50 12.50
N ILE A 2 8.26 -11.64 11.46
CA ILE A 2 7.51 -10.49 10.88
C ILE A 2 6.33 -10.07 11.79
N VAL A 3 5.49 -11.02 12.21
CA VAL A 3 4.33 -10.77 13.09
C VAL A 3 4.77 -10.09 14.40
N GLU A 4 5.76 -10.65 15.09
CA GLU A 4 6.30 -10.05 16.33
C GLU A 4 6.86 -8.62 16.10
N SER A 5 7.40 -8.33 14.91
CA SER A 5 7.88 -6.98 14.58
C SER A 5 6.72 -6.01 14.33
N MET A 6 5.62 -6.48 13.74
CA MET A 6 4.39 -5.71 13.59
C MET A 6 3.77 -5.39 14.96
N GLU A 7 3.67 -6.38 15.85
CA GLU A 7 3.21 -6.17 17.23
C GLU A 7 4.12 -5.16 17.95
N GLY A 8 5.44 -5.32 17.80
CA GLY A 8 6.43 -4.42 18.37
C GLY A 8 6.35 -2.98 17.86
N LEU A 9 5.96 -2.78 16.60
CA LEU A 9 5.84 -1.44 15.98
C LEU A 9 4.80 -0.56 16.67
N VAL A 10 3.67 -1.16 17.05
CA VAL A 10 2.56 -0.45 17.70
C VAL A 10 2.60 -0.55 19.21
N LYS A 11 3.43 -1.44 19.75
CA LYS A 11 3.60 -1.61 21.18
C LYS A 11 4.11 -0.32 21.81
N ASP A 12 3.47 0.08 22.91
CA ASP A 12 3.83 1.24 23.71
C ASP A 12 3.82 2.60 23.00
N CYS A 13 3.25 2.69 21.77
CA CYS A 13 3.07 3.96 21.07
C CYS A 13 2.25 4.96 21.90
N GLN A 14 2.64 6.24 21.79
CA GLN A 14 2.09 7.38 22.51
C GLN A 14 1.52 8.42 21.54
N ALA A 15 0.59 9.23 22.02
CA ALA A 15 0.04 10.34 21.26
C ALA A 15 1.15 11.23 20.67
N GLY A 16 1.10 11.47 19.36
CA GLY A 16 2.10 12.23 18.62
C GLY A 16 3.14 11.36 17.90
N ASP A 17 3.21 10.05 18.16
CA ASP A 17 4.14 9.16 17.47
C ASP A 17 3.80 9.02 15.98
N SER A 18 4.85 8.94 15.15
CA SER A 18 4.76 8.60 13.73
C SER A 18 5.46 7.26 13.49
N LEU A 19 4.67 6.27 13.09
CA LEU A 19 5.10 4.90 12.86
C LEU A 19 5.23 4.67 11.36
N VAL A 20 6.21 3.88 10.95
CA VAL A 20 6.39 3.48 9.55
C VAL A 20 6.42 1.97 9.44
N PHE A 21 5.48 1.42 8.67
CA PHE A 21 5.51 0.04 8.20
C PHE A 21 5.95 0.06 6.73
N TYR A 22 7.04 -0.63 6.42
CA TYR A 22 7.53 -0.74 5.05
C TYR A 22 7.66 -2.21 4.67
N PHE A 23 7.04 -2.59 3.55
CA PHE A 23 7.17 -3.92 2.98
C PHE A 23 7.45 -3.84 1.49
N SER A 24 8.43 -4.60 1.01
CA SER A 24 8.61 -4.87 -0.41
C SER A 24 8.92 -6.34 -0.60
N GLY A 25 8.15 -7.00 -1.46
CA GLY A 25 8.19 -8.44 -1.58
C GLY A 25 7.05 -8.98 -2.43
N HIS A 26 6.78 -10.28 -2.31
CA HIS A 26 5.67 -10.90 -3.01
C HIS A 26 4.34 -10.62 -2.30
N GLY A 27 3.34 -10.30 -3.11
CA GLY A 27 1.94 -10.25 -2.73
C GLY A 27 1.13 -11.21 -3.58
N ILE A 28 0.13 -11.85 -2.98
CA ILE A 28 -0.74 -12.84 -3.60
C ILE A 28 -2.18 -12.50 -3.22
N ARG A 29 -3.13 -12.69 -4.14
CA ARG A 29 -4.56 -12.63 -3.83
C ARG A 29 -5.14 -14.02 -3.63
N LYS A 30 -6.07 -14.15 -2.70
CA LYS A 30 -6.88 -15.36 -2.50
C LYS A 30 -8.35 -14.99 -2.58
N LEU A 31 -9.21 -15.96 -2.88
CA LEU A 31 -10.65 -15.74 -2.81
C LEU A 31 -11.04 -15.48 -1.36
N ASP A 32 -11.78 -14.40 -1.14
CA ASP A 32 -12.40 -14.08 0.14
C ASP A 32 -13.63 -14.99 0.35
N PHE A 33 -13.64 -15.71 1.47
CA PHE A 33 -14.75 -16.57 1.89
C PHE A 33 -15.57 -15.97 3.04
N GLU A 34 -15.09 -14.90 3.68
CA GLU A 34 -15.74 -14.20 4.79
C GLU A 34 -16.67 -13.08 4.29
N GLY A 35 -16.45 -12.61 3.06
CA GLY A 35 -17.28 -11.62 2.37
C GLY A 35 -17.11 -10.21 2.91
N ASP A 36 -15.92 -9.90 3.42
CA ASP A 36 -15.51 -8.59 3.91
C ASP A 36 -14.75 -7.77 2.86
N GLU A 37 -14.41 -8.36 1.71
CA GLU A 37 -13.83 -7.65 0.57
C GLU A 37 -14.85 -7.25 -0.50
N ARG A 38 -14.68 -6.04 -1.04
CA ARG A 38 -15.58 -5.51 -2.08
C ARG A 38 -15.39 -6.15 -3.43
N ASP A 39 -14.18 -6.58 -3.73
CA ASP A 39 -13.84 -7.27 -4.98
C ASP A 39 -13.77 -8.79 -4.83
N GLY A 40 -13.95 -9.31 -3.60
CA GLY A 40 -14.03 -10.72 -3.28
C GLY A 40 -12.68 -11.42 -3.20
N PHE A 41 -11.59 -10.70 -2.93
CA PHE A 41 -10.27 -11.30 -2.75
C PHE A 41 -9.48 -10.69 -1.60
N ASP A 42 -8.97 -11.54 -0.70
CA ASP A 42 -7.99 -11.15 0.32
C ASP A 42 -6.60 -10.92 -0.30
N GLU A 43 -5.95 -9.84 0.09
CA GLU A 43 -4.55 -9.58 -0.16
C GLU A 43 -3.66 -10.25 0.87
N ASN A 44 -2.56 -10.84 0.42
CA ASN A 44 -1.62 -11.53 1.28
C ASN A 44 -0.20 -11.08 0.96
N ILE A 45 0.62 -10.83 1.98
CA ILE A 45 2.08 -10.73 1.81
C ILE A 45 2.73 -12.09 2.05
N CYS A 46 3.82 -12.36 1.35
CA CYS A 46 4.57 -13.62 1.50
C CYS A 46 5.87 -13.38 2.27
N PRO A 47 5.94 -13.79 3.55
CA PRO A 47 7.20 -13.96 4.27
C PRO A 47 8.18 -14.89 3.53
N VAL A 48 9.46 -14.88 3.93
CA VAL A 48 10.48 -15.75 3.31
C VAL A 48 10.18 -17.24 3.49
N ASP A 49 9.50 -17.59 4.57
CA ASP A 49 9.10 -18.93 5.02
C ASP A 49 7.63 -19.24 4.71
N PHE A 50 6.99 -18.52 3.78
CA PHE A 50 5.56 -18.66 3.51
C PHE A 50 5.13 -20.06 3.02
N LEU A 51 6.07 -20.85 2.50
CA LEU A 51 5.81 -22.24 2.10
C LEU A 51 5.64 -23.18 3.29
N THR A 52 6.21 -22.86 4.45
CA THR A 52 6.13 -23.67 5.68
C THR A 52 5.20 -23.04 6.72
N GLU A 53 5.28 -21.73 6.92
CA GLU A 53 4.54 -20.99 7.96
C GLU A 53 3.28 -20.29 7.42
N GLY A 54 3.10 -20.26 6.09
CA GLY A 54 1.96 -19.60 5.46
C GLY A 54 2.18 -18.13 5.13
N MET A 55 1.18 -17.55 4.50
CA MET A 55 1.15 -16.12 4.16
C MET A 55 0.52 -15.31 5.29
N ILE A 56 0.74 -14.00 5.31
CA ILE A 56 0.09 -13.07 6.24
C ILE A 56 -0.97 -12.33 5.43
N SER A 57 -2.24 -12.43 5.83
CA SER A 57 -3.35 -11.71 5.18
C SER A 57 -3.39 -10.24 5.59
N ASP A 58 -4.00 -9.42 4.75
CA ASP A 58 -4.46 -8.06 5.05
C ASP A 58 -5.26 -7.97 6.35
N ASN A 59 -6.18 -8.90 6.59
CA ASN A 59 -6.95 -9.02 7.82
C ASN A 59 -6.03 -9.21 9.06
N GLU A 60 -5.01 -10.07 8.94
CA GLU A 60 -4.01 -10.27 9.99
C GLU A 60 -3.17 -9.00 10.19
N ILE A 61 -2.66 -8.38 9.11
CA ILE A 61 -1.92 -7.11 9.15
C ILE A 61 -2.76 -6.04 9.86
N ASN A 62 -4.00 -5.88 9.47
CA ASN A 62 -4.92 -4.89 10.02
C ASN A 62 -5.11 -5.11 11.53
N SER A 63 -5.33 -6.36 11.95
CA SER A 63 -5.46 -6.70 13.38
C SER A 63 -4.20 -6.38 14.20
N LEU A 64 -3.03 -6.51 13.60
CA LEU A 64 -1.74 -6.31 14.27
C LEU A 64 -1.31 -4.85 14.35
N ILE A 65 -1.53 -4.04 13.30
CA ILE A 65 -0.98 -2.68 13.24
C ILE A 65 -2.00 -1.56 13.03
N VAL A 66 -3.22 -1.87 12.59
CA VAL A 66 -4.27 -0.87 12.37
C VAL A 66 -5.22 -0.81 13.57
N TRP A 67 -5.80 -1.94 13.98
CA TRP A 67 -6.72 -2.00 15.14
C TRP A 67 -6.15 -1.39 16.42
N PRO A 68 -4.91 -1.67 16.84
CA PRO A 68 -4.37 -1.15 18.10
C PRO A 68 -3.89 0.30 18.01
N LEU A 69 -4.01 0.95 16.85
CA LEU A 69 -3.45 2.28 16.64
C LEU A 69 -4.25 3.32 17.46
N LYS A 70 -3.63 3.79 18.55
CA LYS A 70 -4.23 4.70 19.52
C LYS A 70 -4.42 6.11 18.96
N LYS A 71 -5.32 6.85 19.60
CA LYS A 71 -5.54 8.27 19.35
C LYS A 71 -4.25 9.07 19.23
N ASP A 72 -4.22 9.96 18.24
CA ASP A 72 -3.11 10.88 17.92
C ASP A 72 -1.80 10.20 17.49
N VAL A 73 -1.79 8.88 17.27
CA VAL A 73 -0.70 8.15 16.59
C VAL A 73 -0.97 8.12 15.09
N THR A 74 0.06 8.32 14.27
CA THR A 74 -0.04 8.15 12.82
C THR A 74 0.80 6.96 12.36
N LEU A 75 0.19 6.02 11.65
CA LEU A 75 0.86 4.93 10.95
C LEU A 75 0.94 5.23 9.45
N HIS A 76 2.15 5.18 8.91
CA HIS A 76 2.44 5.23 7.49
C HIS A 76 2.86 3.85 6.99
N ALA A 77 2.02 3.22 6.18
CA ALA A 77 2.37 2.00 5.47
C ALA A 77 2.84 2.34 4.05
N ILE A 78 3.97 1.78 3.64
CA ILE A 78 4.47 1.84 2.27
C ILE A 78 4.65 0.39 1.82
N VAL A 79 3.81 -0.07 0.90
CA VAL A 79 3.76 -1.47 0.48
C VAL A 79 4.02 -1.60 -1.00
N ASP A 80 5.18 -2.16 -1.35
CA ASP A 80 5.62 -2.38 -2.72
C ASP A 80 5.58 -3.88 -3.03
N ALA A 81 4.35 -4.37 -3.23
CA ALA A 81 4.04 -5.76 -3.56
C ALA A 81 2.91 -5.82 -4.60
N CYS A 82 2.90 -6.88 -5.42
CA CYS A 82 1.81 -7.13 -6.37
C CYS A 82 0.48 -7.30 -5.64
N HIS A 83 -0.60 -6.75 -6.22
CA HIS A 83 -1.94 -6.84 -5.66
C HIS A 83 -2.00 -6.41 -4.19
N SER A 84 -1.44 -5.25 -3.85
CA SER A 84 -1.40 -4.77 -2.45
C SER A 84 -2.18 -3.47 -2.22
N GLY A 85 -3.03 -3.08 -3.18
CA GLY A 85 -3.78 -1.82 -3.16
C GLY A 85 -4.55 -1.58 -1.86
N THR A 86 -5.07 -2.67 -1.27
CA THR A 86 -5.89 -2.70 -0.05
C THR A 86 -5.28 -3.55 1.07
N VAL A 87 -3.98 -3.91 1.00
CA VAL A 87 -3.27 -4.82 1.94
C VAL A 87 -3.27 -4.45 3.44
N LEU A 88 -3.78 -3.26 3.78
CA LEU A 88 -3.96 -2.82 5.17
C LEU A 88 -5.44 -2.75 5.58
N ASP A 89 -6.38 -3.11 4.71
CA ASP A 89 -7.82 -3.08 4.95
C ASP A 89 -8.34 -1.76 5.51
N LEU A 90 -7.97 -0.65 4.86
CA LEU A 90 -8.43 0.66 5.29
C LEU A 90 -9.77 1.02 4.64
N GLU A 91 -10.65 1.63 5.43
CA GLU A 91 -12.04 1.92 5.05
C GLU A 91 -12.19 2.98 3.94
N HIS A 92 -11.12 3.71 3.59
CA HIS A 92 -11.19 4.75 2.57
C HIS A 92 -10.08 4.57 1.54
N VAL A 93 -10.44 4.52 0.27
CA VAL A 93 -9.51 4.48 -0.85
C VAL A 93 -9.62 5.78 -1.63
N TYR A 94 -8.51 6.43 -1.96
CA TYR A 94 -8.57 7.69 -2.70
C TYR A 94 -8.63 7.44 -4.20
N ASN A 95 -9.69 7.93 -4.83
CA ASN A 95 -9.80 7.98 -6.28
C ASN A 95 -9.17 9.28 -6.78
N ARG A 96 -7.99 9.17 -7.39
CA ARG A 96 -7.23 10.30 -7.91
C ARG A 96 -7.95 11.04 -9.03
N GLU A 97 -8.64 10.33 -9.91
CA GLU A 97 -9.33 10.91 -11.07
C GLU A 97 -10.53 11.76 -10.61
N GLN A 98 -11.30 11.22 -9.67
CA GLN A 98 -12.46 11.90 -9.07
C GLN A 98 -12.06 12.85 -7.93
N LYS A 99 -10.79 12.86 -7.53
CA LYS A 99 -10.22 13.64 -6.43
C LYS A 99 -10.98 13.51 -5.11
N ARG A 100 -11.47 12.32 -4.79
CA ARG A 100 -12.31 12.04 -3.61
C ARG A 100 -11.95 10.72 -2.96
N TRP A 101 -12.26 10.60 -1.67
CA TRP A 101 -12.25 9.33 -0.97
C TRP A 101 -13.49 8.53 -1.35
N GLU A 102 -13.28 7.24 -1.58
CA GLU A 102 -14.30 6.24 -1.85
C GLU A 102 -14.37 5.26 -0.68
N ASP A 103 -15.57 4.80 -0.40
CA ASP A 103 -15.87 3.89 0.70
C ASP A 103 -15.38 2.46 0.36
N ASN A 104 -14.53 1.95 1.24
CA ASN A 104 -13.97 0.61 1.22
C ASN A 104 -14.33 -0.16 2.51
N SER A 105 -15.34 0.28 3.27
CA SER A 105 -15.84 -0.48 4.41
C SER A 105 -16.40 -1.84 3.96
N PRO A 106 -16.29 -2.86 4.83
CA PRO A 106 -16.67 -4.23 4.49
C PRO A 106 -18.17 -4.32 4.18
N PRO A 107 -18.59 -4.94 3.07
CA PRO A 107 -20.01 -5.03 2.70
C PRO A 107 -20.87 -5.72 3.76
N SER A 108 -20.29 -6.70 4.46
CA SER A 108 -20.95 -7.44 5.53
C SER A 108 -21.21 -6.59 6.79
N GLY A 109 -20.48 -5.49 6.97
CA GLY A 109 -20.48 -4.67 8.18
C GLY A 109 -19.96 -5.38 9.43
N LYS A 110 -19.36 -6.57 9.29
CA LYS A 110 -18.89 -7.41 10.41
C LYS A 110 -17.40 -7.30 10.66
N ALA A 111 -16.60 -7.19 9.61
CA ALA A 111 -15.16 -7.05 9.75
C ALA A 111 -14.83 -5.67 10.33
N ARG A 112 -13.84 -5.62 11.22
CA ARG A 112 -13.32 -4.37 11.76
C ARG A 112 -12.20 -3.91 10.85
N LYS A 113 -12.33 -2.72 10.26
CA LYS A 113 -11.32 -2.09 9.38
C LYS A 113 -10.82 -0.73 9.91
N HIS A 114 -11.20 -0.38 11.13
CA HIS A 114 -10.90 0.92 11.76
C HIS A 114 -9.88 0.83 12.90
N THR A 115 -9.22 1.96 13.18
CA THR A 115 -8.22 2.13 14.25
C THR A 115 -8.85 2.29 15.64
N ASP A 116 -8.04 2.36 16.70
CA ASP A 116 -8.44 2.79 18.06
C ASP A 116 -8.25 4.31 18.25
N GLY A 117 -8.65 5.07 17.22
CA GLY A 117 -8.60 6.53 17.20
C GLY A 117 -7.37 7.16 16.54
N GLY A 118 -6.37 6.35 16.17
CA GLY A 118 -5.21 6.79 15.40
C GLY A 118 -5.50 6.97 13.90
N LEU A 119 -4.51 7.46 13.16
CA LEU A 119 -4.58 7.65 11.71
C LEU A 119 -3.66 6.66 10.99
N ALA A 120 -4.24 5.72 10.25
CA ALA A 120 -3.48 4.86 9.34
C ALA A 120 -3.57 5.39 7.91
N ILE A 121 -2.45 5.42 7.20
CA ILE A 121 -2.35 5.81 5.79
C ILE A 121 -1.45 4.79 5.09
N SER A 122 -1.95 4.16 4.02
CA SER A 122 -1.15 3.26 3.18
C SER A 122 -0.90 3.87 1.81
N ILE A 123 0.33 3.77 1.30
CA ILE A 123 0.69 3.99 -0.09
C ILE A 123 1.17 2.64 -0.65
N SER A 124 0.40 2.06 -1.55
CA SER A 124 0.63 0.71 -2.04
C SER A 124 0.83 0.67 -3.56
N ALA A 125 1.65 -0.28 -4.03
CA ALA A 125 1.71 -0.62 -5.44
C ALA A 125 0.47 -1.42 -5.83
N CYS A 126 -0.24 -0.98 -6.86
CA CYS A 126 -1.39 -1.69 -7.41
C CYS A 126 -1.03 -2.19 -8.81
N GLN A 127 -1.55 -3.34 -9.22
CA GLN A 127 -1.40 -3.83 -10.58
C GLN A 127 -2.78 -3.82 -11.22
N ASP A 128 -2.90 -3.22 -12.40
CA ASP A 128 -4.17 -3.19 -13.13
C ASP A 128 -4.60 -4.62 -13.48
N HIS A 129 -5.92 -4.84 -13.45
CA HIS A 129 -6.63 -6.12 -13.35
C HIS A 129 -6.51 -7.08 -14.56
N GLU A 130 -5.43 -7.02 -15.35
CA GLU A 130 -5.24 -7.96 -16.46
C GLU A 130 -4.74 -9.32 -15.94
N ILE A 131 -5.74 -10.19 -15.75
CA ILE A 131 -5.70 -11.66 -15.86
C ILE A 131 -5.10 -12.39 -14.65
N ALA A 132 -5.94 -12.57 -13.63
CA ALA A 132 -5.93 -13.74 -12.75
C ALA A 132 -6.43 -14.99 -13.53
N VAL A 133 -5.72 -15.37 -14.59
CA VAL A 133 -5.80 -16.70 -15.23
C VAL A 133 -4.38 -17.08 -15.59
N ASP A 134 -3.59 -17.40 -14.59
CA ASP A 134 -2.73 -18.59 -14.59
C ASP A 134 -2.08 -18.75 -13.21
N THR A 135 -2.76 -19.51 -12.37
CA THR A 135 -2.14 -20.32 -11.33
C THR A 135 -0.93 -21.07 -11.90
N SER A 136 0.30 -20.71 -11.51
CA SER A 136 1.44 -21.61 -11.20
C SER A 136 2.85 -21.12 -11.54
N ALA A 137 3.04 -19.96 -12.18
CA ALA A 137 4.40 -19.48 -12.49
C ALA A 137 4.58 -18.06 -11.96
N PHE A 138 5.32 -17.93 -10.85
CA PHE A 138 5.85 -16.67 -10.31
C PHE A 138 5.97 -15.61 -11.41
N THR A 139 4.96 -14.74 -11.51
CA THR A 139 4.96 -13.69 -12.51
C THR A 139 6.17 -12.83 -12.21
N LYS A 140 6.98 -12.58 -13.24
CA LYS A 140 8.27 -11.89 -13.16
C LYS A 140 8.03 -10.39 -12.99
N THR A 141 7.17 -10.02 -12.06
CA THR A 141 6.79 -8.65 -11.77
C THR A 141 7.91 -8.03 -10.97
N MET A 142 8.39 -6.88 -11.44
CA MET A 142 9.52 -6.21 -10.83
C MET A 142 9.04 -5.37 -9.65
N ASN A 143 9.19 -5.90 -8.45
CA ASN A 143 8.92 -5.17 -7.20
C ASN A 143 9.99 -4.08 -7.00
N GLY A 144 9.60 -2.96 -6.38
CA GLY A 144 10.53 -1.90 -6.00
C GLY A 144 10.39 -0.58 -6.79
N ALA A 145 9.51 -0.52 -7.79
CA ALA A 145 9.36 0.69 -8.60
C ALA A 145 8.70 1.83 -7.80
N LEU A 146 7.66 1.52 -7.01
CA LEU A 146 7.04 2.48 -6.10
C LEU A 146 8.07 2.99 -5.09
N THR A 147 8.83 2.08 -4.46
CA THR A 147 9.88 2.41 -3.50
C THR A 147 10.90 3.36 -4.11
N TYR A 148 11.43 3.02 -5.30
CA TYR A 148 12.43 3.84 -5.97
C TYR A 148 11.90 5.25 -6.24
N ILE A 149 10.72 5.35 -6.85
CA ILE A 149 10.11 6.62 -7.26
C ILE A 149 9.77 7.48 -6.04
N LEU A 150 9.21 6.87 -4.98
CA LEU A 150 8.90 7.55 -3.73
C LEU A 150 10.15 8.14 -3.10
N VAL A 151 11.22 7.35 -2.96
CA VAL A 151 12.51 7.83 -2.39
C VAL A 151 13.10 8.95 -3.24
N TYR A 152 13.05 8.83 -4.57
CA TYR A 152 13.54 9.86 -5.48
C TYR A 152 12.76 11.18 -5.32
N ILE A 153 11.43 11.13 -5.30
CA ILE A 153 10.56 12.30 -5.18
C ILE A 153 10.74 12.99 -3.82
N VAL A 154 10.69 12.23 -2.73
CA VAL A 154 10.80 12.77 -1.36
C VAL A 154 12.16 13.44 -1.13
N LYS A 155 13.25 12.90 -1.70
CA LYS A 155 14.57 13.54 -1.63
C LYS A 155 14.66 14.81 -2.47
N LYS A 156 13.96 14.87 -3.60
CA LYS A 156 14.04 15.98 -4.56
C LYS A 156 13.16 17.17 -4.17
N TYR A 157 12.00 16.91 -3.58
CA TYR A 157 11.00 17.93 -3.28
C TYR A 157 10.68 17.94 -1.79
N PRO A 158 11.23 18.90 -1.01
CA PRO A 158 10.89 19.02 0.39
C PRO A 158 9.47 19.57 0.56
N GLY A 159 8.76 19.08 1.57
CA GLY A 159 7.47 19.63 1.96
C GLY A 159 6.29 19.26 1.05
N LEU A 160 6.29 18.04 0.53
CA LEU A 160 5.17 17.52 -0.25
C LEU A 160 3.91 17.37 0.61
N THR A 161 2.76 17.50 -0.05
CA THR A 161 1.49 16.96 0.44
C THR A 161 1.29 15.56 -0.12
N TYR A 162 0.39 14.76 0.44
CA TYR A 162 0.08 13.43 -0.12
C TYR A 162 -0.39 13.55 -1.57
N GLY A 163 -1.26 14.52 -1.87
CA GLY A 163 -1.76 14.76 -3.23
C GLY A 163 -0.63 15.08 -4.21
N ASN A 164 0.30 15.98 -3.83
CA ASN A 164 1.45 16.28 -4.69
C ASN A 164 2.40 15.09 -4.85
N LEU A 165 2.61 14.31 -3.78
CA LEU A 165 3.41 13.08 -3.86
C LEU A 165 2.81 12.09 -4.85
N LEU A 166 1.50 11.84 -4.78
CA LEU A 166 0.78 10.91 -5.67
C LEU A 166 0.83 11.38 -7.12
N ASP A 167 0.60 12.68 -7.37
CA ASP A 167 0.69 13.24 -8.72
C ASP A 167 2.09 13.06 -9.33
N LEU A 168 3.14 13.29 -8.54
CA LEU A 168 4.53 13.10 -8.99
C LEU A 168 4.85 11.62 -9.22
N ILE A 169 4.38 10.71 -8.35
CA ILE A 169 4.55 9.27 -8.54
C ILE A 169 3.87 8.84 -9.84
N HIS A 170 2.63 9.28 -10.07
CA HIS A 170 1.88 9.01 -11.29
C HIS A 170 2.64 9.51 -12.53
N GLU A 171 3.12 10.76 -12.49
CA GLU A 171 3.84 11.36 -13.62
C GLU A 171 5.12 10.59 -13.96
N GLU A 172 5.89 10.17 -12.96
CA GLU A 172 7.12 9.40 -13.16
C GLU A 172 6.85 7.97 -13.68
N LEU A 173 5.78 7.31 -13.21
CA LEU A 173 5.33 6.02 -13.74
C LEU A 173 4.86 6.12 -15.21
N SER A 174 4.08 7.16 -15.54
CA SER A 174 3.61 7.38 -16.92
C SER A 174 4.76 7.65 -17.89
N LYS A 175 5.76 8.47 -17.49
CA LYS A 175 6.98 8.71 -18.30
C LYS A 175 7.75 7.42 -18.62
N PHE A 176 7.77 6.46 -17.68
CA PHE A 176 8.42 5.18 -17.89
C PHE A 176 7.73 4.36 -19.00
N ASN A 177 6.40 4.35 -19.00
CA ASN A 177 5.60 3.63 -19.98
C ASN A 177 5.70 4.27 -21.38
N GLU A 178 5.76 5.59 -21.46
CA GLU A 178 5.90 6.35 -22.73
C GLU A 178 7.35 6.44 -23.25
N GLY A 179 8.35 6.03 -22.45
CA GLY A 179 9.77 6.00 -22.86
C GLY A 179 10.52 7.34 -22.81
N GLY A 180 10.05 8.30 -22.02
CA GLY A 180 10.59 9.67 -21.96
C GLY A 180 11.50 9.97 -20.74
N CYS A 181 12.55 10.77 -20.98
CA CYS A 181 13.50 11.40 -20.03
C CYS A 181 14.62 10.52 -19.37
N LEU A 182 15.73 11.17 -18.97
CA LEU A 182 16.98 10.53 -18.49
C LEU A 182 16.78 9.59 -17.27
N PRO A 183 15.96 9.91 -16.24
CA PRO A 183 15.67 8.99 -15.14
C PRO A 183 14.95 7.73 -15.64
N ALA A 184 14.00 7.86 -16.56
CA ALA A 184 13.26 6.75 -17.13
C ALA A 184 14.15 5.81 -17.97
N LYS A 185 15.24 6.31 -18.57
CA LYS A 185 16.23 5.45 -19.27
C LYS A 185 17.03 4.60 -18.29
N PHE A 186 17.45 5.17 -17.16
CA PHE A 186 18.14 4.43 -16.08
C PHE A 186 17.18 3.42 -15.42
N LEU A 187 15.96 3.85 -15.13
CA LEU A 187 14.90 2.99 -14.64
C LEU A 187 14.58 1.87 -15.62
N ARG A 188 14.42 2.11 -16.93
CA ARG A 188 14.19 1.05 -17.93
C ARG A 188 15.34 0.03 -18.00
N LYS A 189 16.56 0.44 -17.64
CA LYS A 189 17.71 -0.47 -17.57
C LYS A 189 17.63 -1.39 -16.35
N ILE A 190 17.12 -0.86 -15.22
CA ILE A 190 16.89 -1.64 -13.99
C ILE A 190 15.63 -2.50 -14.16
N PHE A 191 14.53 -1.87 -14.56
CA PHE A 191 13.21 -2.42 -14.74
C PHE A 191 13.00 -2.84 -16.21
N ARG A 192 13.22 -4.13 -16.52
CA ARG A 192 13.11 -4.68 -17.88
C ARG A 192 11.65 -4.70 -18.36
N ASN A 193 11.35 -3.82 -19.33
CA ASN A 193 10.07 -3.64 -20.02
C ASN A 193 8.88 -3.24 -19.12
N GLN A 194 8.03 -2.36 -19.68
CA GLN A 194 6.78 -1.76 -19.21
C GLN A 194 6.36 -2.00 -17.75
N LEU A 195 6.25 -0.92 -16.96
CA LEU A 195 5.74 -0.97 -15.60
C LEU A 195 4.21 -0.98 -15.66
N LEU A 196 3.62 -2.13 -15.35
CA LEU A 196 2.17 -2.29 -15.19
C LEU A 196 1.69 -1.96 -13.76
N GLN A 197 2.55 -1.29 -12.98
CA GLN A 197 2.23 -0.87 -11.62
C GLN A 197 1.60 0.53 -11.63
N THR A 198 0.41 0.62 -11.05
CA THR A 198 -0.21 1.84 -10.57
C THR A 198 0.08 1.98 -9.06
N HIS A 199 -0.44 3.04 -8.44
CA HIS A 199 -0.30 3.24 -7.01
C HIS A 199 -1.66 3.61 -6.42
N GLN A 200 -1.92 3.16 -5.21
CA GLN A 200 -3.12 3.42 -4.45
C GLN A 200 -2.71 4.13 -3.16
N ILE A 201 -3.55 5.07 -2.70
CA ILE A 201 -3.53 5.51 -1.30
C ILE A 201 -4.84 5.09 -0.65
N SER A 202 -4.74 4.57 0.56
CA SER A 202 -5.87 4.27 1.43
C SER A 202 -5.65 4.84 2.82
N SER A 203 -6.72 5.07 3.59
CA SER A 203 -6.65 5.63 4.93
C SER A 203 -7.80 5.19 5.83
N SER A 204 -7.53 5.13 7.14
CA SER A 204 -8.57 4.85 8.14
C SER A 204 -9.63 5.95 8.22
N MET A 205 -9.34 7.18 7.76
CA MET A 205 -10.31 8.27 7.68
C MET A 205 -9.98 9.24 6.55
N PRO A 206 -10.98 9.90 5.94
CA PRO A 206 -10.74 10.84 4.85
C PRO A 206 -10.03 12.11 5.35
N PHE A 207 -9.11 12.62 4.54
CA PHE A 207 -8.45 13.91 4.76
C PHE A 207 -8.19 14.66 3.43
N ASP A 208 -7.93 15.96 3.50
CA ASP A 208 -7.55 16.73 2.31
C ASP A 208 -6.11 16.39 1.90
N VAL A 209 -5.96 15.54 0.89
CA VAL A 209 -4.64 15.06 0.43
C VAL A 209 -3.74 16.19 -0.06
N TYR A 210 -4.29 17.31 -0.54
CA TYR A 210 -3.52 18.47 -1.03
C TYR A 210 -3.22 19.50 0.06
N LYS A 211 -3.70 19.28 1.30
CA LYS A 211 -3.34 20.09 2.47
C LYS A 211 -2.51 19.31 3.48
N LYS A 212 -2.76 18.01 3.65
CA LYS A 212 -2.01 17.19 4.59
C LYS A 212 -0.60 16.96 4.06
N ARG A 213 0.39 17.39 4.85
CA ARG A 213 1.81 17.23 4.53
C ARG A 213 2.21 15.76 4.68
N PHE A 214 2.99 15.26 3.73
CA PHE A 214 3.65 13.97 3.83
C PHE A 214 4.88 14.12 4.73
N VAL A 215 4.77 13.61 5.95
CA VAL A 215 5.83 13.61 6.96
C VAL A 215 5.79 12.24 7.63
N LEU A 216 6.89 11.50 7.50
CA LEU A 216 7.11 10.21 8.15
C LEU A 216 7.75 10.41 9.53
#